data_AF-A0A5C6BK23-F1
#
_entry.id   AF-A0A5C6BK23-F1
#
_cell.length_a   1.000
_cell.length_b   1.000
_cell.length_c   1.000
_cell.angle_alpha   90.00
_cell.angle_beta   90.00
_cell.angle_gamma   90.00
#
_symmetry.space_group_name_H-M   'P 1'
#
loop_
_entity.id
_entity.type
_entity.pdbx_description
1 polymer ?
#
loop_
_entity_poly.entity_id
_entity_poly.type
_entity_poly.pdbx_seq_one_letter_code
_entity_poly.pdbx_strand_id
1 'polypeptide(L)' 'MAKPYISLKPTEQTLTTAAAGIFAAYITAGRVPNGEEKSWMDRAIREAIRIARTIDESVQSDGEFD' A
#
# COMPACT_ATOMS: atom_id res chain seq x y z
N MET A 1 26.29 -8.08 -16.12
CA MET A 1 25.41 -8.04 -14.93
C MET A 1 23.98 -7.82 -15.42
N ALA A 2 23.04 -8.70 -15.08
CA ALA A 2 21.64 -8.52 -15.43
C ALA A 2 21.10 -7.26 -14.72
N LYS A 3 20.47 -6.33 -15.46
CA LYS A 3 19.80 -5.18 -14.86
C LYS A 3 18.74 -5.71 -13.87
N PRO A 4 18.61 -5.15 -12.66
CA PRO A 4 17.47 -5.45 -11.81
C PRO A 4 16.19 -5.15 -12.60
N TYR A 5 15.26 -6.10 -12.65
CA TYR A 5 14.02 -5.97 -13.42
C TYR A 5 13.22 -4.73 -12.99
N ILE A 6 13.25 -4.38 -11.70
CA ILE A 6 12.70 -3.14 -11.13
C ILE A 6 13.57 -2.74 -9.93
N SER A 7 13.86 -1.44 -9.80
CA SER A 7 14.48 -0.86 -8.60
C SER A 7 13.50 0.15 -8.01
N LEU A 8 13.08 -0.09 -6.77
CA LEU A 8 12.14 0.75 -6.04
C LEU A 8 12.86 1.51 -4.92
N LYS A 9 12.44 2.75 -4.68
CA LYS A 9 12.85 3.50 -3.48
C LYS A 9 12.37 2.78 -2.21
N PRO A 10 13.01 2.96 -1.05
CA PRO A 10 12.58 2.33 0.19
C PRO A 10 11.11 2.59 0.53
N THR A 11 10.61 3.82 0.30
CA THR A 11 9.21 4.17 0.51
C THR A 11 8.26 3.42 -0.43
N GLU A 12 8.64 3.27 -1.69
CA GLU A 12 7.89 2.50 -2.68
C GLU A 12 7.85 1.01 -2.31
N GLN A 13 8.92 0.45 -1.75
CA GLN A 13 8.96 -0.92 -1.25
C GLN A 13 7.98 -1.11 -0.08
N THR A 14 8.02 -0.23 0.93
CA THR A 14 7.11 -0.29 2.07
C THR A 14 5.65 -0.20 1.65
N LEU A 15 5.31 0.76 0.78
CA LEU A 15 3.95 0.90 0.26
C LEU A 15 3.53 -0.31 -0.58
N THR A 16 4.44 -0.91 -1.35
CA THR A 16 4.17 -2.13 -2.12
C THR A 16 3.82 -3.30 -1.19
N THR A 17 4.58 -3.50 -0.11
CA THR A 17 4.31 -4.56 0.88
C THR A 17 2.96 -4.34 1.58
N ALA A 18 2.65 -3.11 1.98
CA ALA A 18 1.36 -2.78 2.60
C ALA A 18 0.19 -3.02 1.64
N ALA A 19 0.28 -2.55 0.40
CA ALA A 19 -0.74 -2.75 -0.62
C ALA A 19 -0.94 -4.23 -0.95
N ALA A 20 0.14 -5.02 -1.03
CA ALA A 20 0.06 -6.46 -1.24
C ALA A 20 -0.68 -7.17 -0.11
N GLY A 21 -0.45 -6.78 1.15
CA GLY A 21 -1.18 -7.32 2.30
C GLY A 21 -2.68 -7.02 2.26
N ILE A 22 -3.05 -5.76 1.95
CA ILE A 22 -4.46 -5.35 1.81
C ILE A 22 -5.13 -6.11 0.67
N PHE A 23 -4.46 -6.23 -0.49
CA PHE A 23 -5.01 -6.94 -1.63
C PHE A 23 -5.18 -8.44 -1.36
N ALA A 24 -4.20 -9.08 -0.71
CA ALA A 24 -4.29 -10.47 -0.29
C ALA A 24 -5.47 -10.72 0.67
N ALA A 25 -5.74 -9.76 1.58
CA ALA A 25 -6.91 -9.82 2.45
C ALA A 25 -8.22 -9.75 1.64
N TYR A 26 -8.30 -8.91 0.61
CA TYR A 26 -9.47 -8.88 -0.29
C TYR A 26 -9.70 -10.19 -1.02
N ILE A 27 -8.64 -10.80 -1.56
CA ILE A 27 -8.72 -12.11 -2.22
C ILE A 27 -9.21 -13.17 -1.23
N THR A 28 -8.58 -13.24 -0.05
CA THR A 28 -8.91 -14.25 0.97
C THR A 28 -10.35 -14.10 1.48
N ALA A 29 -10.86 -12.87 1.55
CA ALA A 29 -12.23 -12.58 1.91
C ALA A 29 -13.25 -12.85 0.78
N GLY A 30 -12.82 -13.36 -0.38
CA GLY A 30 -13.69 -13.62 -1.54
C GLY A 30 -14.25 -12.35 -2.19
N ARG A 31 -13.59 -11.20 -1.99
CA ARG A 31 -14.08 -9.89 -2.45
C ARG A 31 -13.61 -9.50 -3.84
N VAL A 32 -12.69 -10.25 -4.45
CA VAL A 32 -12.12 -9.94 -5.77
C VAL A 32 -12.72 -10.89 -6.81
N PRO A 33 -13.71 -10.44 -7.60
CA PRO A 33 -14.23 -11.22 -8.72
C PRO A 33 -13.16 -11.44 -9.79
N ASN A 34 -13.30 -12.52 -10.55
CA ASN A 34 -12.45 -12.80 -11.71
C ASN A 34 -12.55 -11.67 -12.73
N GLY A 35 -11.41 -11.13 -13.16
CA GLY A 35 -11.32 -10.02 -14.11
C GLY A 35 -11.40 -8.64 -13.47
N GLU A 36 -11.64 -8.54 -12.16
CA GLU A 36 -11.62 -7.27 -11.42
C GLU A 36 -10.34 -7.07 -10.60
N GLU A 37 -9.35 -7.96 -10.71
CA GLU A 37 -8.13 -7.95 -9.89
C GLU A 37 -7.41 -6.59 -9.97
N LYS A 38 -7.37 -5.98 -11.15
CA LYS A 38 -6.74 -4.67 -11.35
C LYS A 38 -7.43 -3.56 -10.53
N SER A 39 -8.76 -3.49 -10.53
CA SER A 39 -9.48 -2.42 -9.84
C SER A 39 -9.31 -2.53 -8.32
N TRP A 40 -9.30 -3.77 -7.82
CA TRP A 40 -9.07 -4.08 -6.41
C TRP A 40 -7.62 -3.89 -5.98
N MET A 41 -6.66 -4.19 -6.85
CA MET A 41 -5.25 -3.86 -6.62
C MET A 41 -5.03 -2.34 -6.56
N ASP A 42 -5.59 -1.59 -7.52
CA ASP A 42 -5.54 -0.12 -7.52
C ASP A 42 -6.19 0.46 -6.24
N ARG A 43 -7.26 -0.18 -5.74
CA ARG A 43 -7.87 0.17 -4.46
C ARG A 43 -6.94 -0.08 -3.28
N ALA A 44 -6.33 -1.25 -3.18
CA ALA A 44 -5.40 -1.60 -2.10
C ALA A 44 -4.20 -0.64 -2.04
N ILE A 45 -3.67 -0.22 -3.19
CA ILE A 45 -2.60 0.79 -3.27
C ILE A 45 -3.05 2.13 -2.69
N ARG A 46 -4.24 2.62 -3.07
CA ARG A 46 -4.80 3.87 -2.54
C ARG A 46 -5.01 3.81 -1.03
N GLU A 47 -5.46 2.67 -0.52
CA GLU A 47 -5.67 2.46 0.91
C GLU A 47 -4.36 2.40 1.69
N ALA A 48 -3.31 1.75 1.15
CA ALA A 48 -1.98 1.78 1.74
C ALA A 48 -1.42 3.21 1.85
N ILE A 49 -1.59 4.02 0.78
CA ILE A 49 -1.20 5.45 0.80
C ILE A 49 -1.99 6.23 1.84
N ARG A 50 -3.31 5.98 1.96
CA ARG A 50 -4.16 6.64 2.95
C ARG A 50 -3.70 6.31 4.37
N ILE A 51 -3.42 5.05 4.66
CA ILE A 51 -2.88 4.62 5.97
C ILE A 51 -1.58 5.35 6.27
N ALA A 52 -0.64 5.38 5.32
CA ALA A 52 0.64 6.05 5.51
C ALA A 52 0.47 7.56 5.80
N ARG A 53 -0.43 8.25 5.08
CA ARG A 53 -0.75 9.66 5.34
C ARG A 53 -1.38 9.88 6.71
N THR A 54 -2.35 9.06 7.09
CA THR A 54 -2.99 9.18 8.40
C THR A 54 -2.00 8.96 9.54
N ILE A 55 -1.05 8.02 9.39
CA ILE A 55 0.03 7.84 10.37
C ILE A 55 0.91 9.09 10.44
N ASP A 56 1.35 9.62 9.30
CA ASP A 56 2.18 10.83 9.24
C ASP A 56 1.49 12.03 9.92
N GLU A 57 0.22 12.27 9.57
CA GLU A 57 -0.61 13.32 10.17
C GLU A 57 -0.78 13.13 11.68
N SER A 58 -1.00 11.89 12.14
CA SER A 58 -1.20 11.59 13.57
C SER A 58 0.08 11.78 14.37
N VAL A 59 1.22 11.32 13.84
CA VAL A 59 2.54 11.46 14.50
C VAL A 59 2.97 12.92 14.54
N GLN A 60 2.75 13.69 13.48
CA GLN A 60 3.02 15.13 13.48
C GLN A 60 2.14 15.87 14.49
N SER A 61 0.85 15.55 14.54
CA SER A 61 -0.09 16.17 15.50
C SER A 61 0.30 15.88 16.96
N ASP A 62 0.80 14.69 17.26
CA ASP A 62 1.30 14.34 18.60
C ASP A 62 2.65 15.02 18.94
N GLY A 63 3.43 15.40 17.92
CA GLY A 63 4.73 16.05 18.05
C GLY A 63 4.70 17.59 18.03
N GLU A 64 3.58 18.22 17.70
CA GLU A 64 3.42 19.68 17.62
C GLU A 64 3.10 20.38 18.98
N PHE A 65 3.39 19.71 20.10
CA PHE A 65 3.42 20.35 21.41
C PHE A 65 4.86 20.76 21.79
N ASP A 66 5.37 21.80 21.15
CA ASP A 66 6.47 22.63 21.70
C ASP A 66 6.30 24.10 21.26
#